data_AF-A0A7J4ESY5-F1
#
_entry.id   AF-A0A7J4ESY5-F1
#
_cell.length_a   1.000
_cell.length_b   1.000
_cell.length_c   1.000
_cell.angle_alpha   90.00
_cell.angle_beta   90.00
_cell.angle_gamma   90.00
#
_symmetry.space_group_name_H-M   'P 1'
#
loop_
_entity.id
_entity.type
_entity.pdbx_description
1 polymer ?
#
loop_
_entity_poly.entity_id
_entity_poly.type
_entity_poly.pdbx_seq_one_letter_code
_entity_poly.pdbx_strand_id
1 'polypeptide(L)'
;MRERVIASVISLSLAEIAALQAFQVYSSSPYSTFYPPDAFFIPVLILPLLFMLRKTNPFSFIYYSLLILLCTGVLLARSETFYAILNSVYTVGYRDLSEYINSVFSPYKGTSIFHQLLLITWAFLLSQFVWNSIEKIGGREVFVQWGYVFSISFALFLIYPYFTGIVVFYDYPLLFMGVGGVIFLLAAAFLLSR
;
A
#
# COMPACT_ATOMS: atom_id res chain seq x y z
N MET A 1 24.66 -0.42 17.33
CA MET A 1 25.11 -0.84 15.97
C MET A 1 24.40 -2.12 15.51
N ARG A 2 24.39 -3.19 16.32
CA ARG A 2 23.71 -4.47 16.02
C ARG A 2 22.20 -4.33 15.78
N GLU A 3 21.51 -3.57 16.62
CA GLU A 3 20.05 -3.35 16.51
C GLU A 3 19.65 -2.66 15.21
N ARG A 4 20.42 -1.64 14.79
CA ARG A 4 20.19 -0.95 13.51
C ARG A 4 20.33 -1.88 12.31
N VAL A 5 21.28 -2.81 12.34
CA VAL A 5 21.43 -3.83 11.28
C VAL A 5 20.22 -4.76 11.25
N ILE A 6 19.73 -5.19 12.42
CA ILE A 6 18.54 -6.05 12.51
C ILE A 6 17.30 -5.32 11.96
N ALA A 7 17.07 -4.06 12.33
CA ALA A 7 15.97 -3.28 11.75
C ALA A 7 16.12 -3.05 10.26
N SER A 8 17.32 -2.78 9.76
CA SER A 8 17.55 -2.68 8.30
C SER A 8 17.15 -3.96 7.59
N VAL A 9 17.54 -5.13 8.12
CA VAL A 9 17.21 -6.42 7.51
C VAL A 9 15.70 -6.68 7.55
N ILE A 10 15.04 -6.45 8.69
CA ILE A 10 13.58 -6.62 8.80
C ILE A 10 12.85 -5.67 7.84
N SER A 11 13.26 -4.39 7.80
CA SER A 11 12.67 -3.37 6.93
C SER A 11 12.87 -3.72 5.45
N LEU A 12 14.03 -4.27 5.09
CA LEU A 12 14.34 -4.75 3.75
C LEU A 12 13.43 -5.93 3.37
N SER A 13 13.32 -6.95 4.21
CA SER A 13 12.46 -8.10 3.94
C SER A 13 11.00 -7.70 3.79
N LEU A 14 10.50 -6.78 4.62
CA LEU A 14 9.15 -6.23 4.48
C LEU A 14 8.97 -5.44 3.18
N ALA A 15 9.98 -4.67 2.76
CA ALA A 15 9.98 -3.94 1.49
C ALA A 15 9.96 -4.87 0.28
N GLU A 16 10.70 -5.98 0.32
CA GLU A 16 10.73 -7.00 -0.74
C GLU A 16 9.40 -7.75 -0.85
N ILE A 17 8.80 -8.16 0.28
CA ILE A 17 7.47 -8.78 0.29
C ILE A 17 6.44 -7.82 -0.31
N ALA A 18 6.46 -6.55 0.11
CA ALA A 18 5.56 -5.53 -0.43
C ALA A 18 5.80 -5.29 -1.94
N ALA A 19 7.05 -5.30 -2.38
CA ALA A 19 7.39 -5.23 -3.81
C ALA A 19 6.80 -6.36 -4.63
N LEU A 20 6.92 -7.60 -4.13
CA LEU A 20 6.37 -8.77 -4.83
C LEU A 20 4.86 -8.67 -4.97
N GLN A 21 4.16 -8.21 -3.92
CA GLN A 21 2.72 -7.96 -3.98
C GLN A 21 2.36 -6.86 -4.98
N ALA A 22 3.08 -5.73 -4.96
CA ALA A 22 2.86 -4.63 -5.90
C ALA A 22 3.12 -5.06 -7.35
N PHE A 23 4.14 -5.88 -7.58
CA PHE A 23 4.48 -6.43 -8.89
C PHE A 23 3.39 -7.38 -9.40
N GLN A 24 2.87 -8.27 -8.55
CA GLN A 24 1.74 -9.14 -8.91
C GLN A 24 0.49 -8.34 -9.28
N VAL A 25 0.22 -7.25 -8.56
CA VAL A 25 -0.88 -6.34 -8.92
C VAL A 25 -0.59 -5.66 -10.26
N TYR A 26 0.63 -5.15 -10.46
CA TYR A 26 1.00 -4.46 -11.70
C TYR A 26 0.90 -5.37 -12.93
N SER A 27 1.42 -6.60 -12.85
CA SER A 27 1.37 -7.56 -13.95
C SER A 27 -0.07 -7.94 -14.33
N SER A 28 -0.97 -7.94 -13.35
CA SER A 28 -2.42 -8.15 -13.52
C SER A 28 -3.22 -6.84 -13.66
N SER A 29 -2.58 -5.73 -14.03
CA SER A 29 -3.21 -4.42 -14.22
C SER A 29 -3.26 -3.99 -15.69
N PRO A 30 -4.14 -3.04 -16.06
CA PRO A 30 -4.14 -2.47 -17.41
C PRO A 30 -2.83 -1.77 -17.79
N TYR A 31 -2.02 -1.34 -16.82
CA TYR A 31 -0.73 -0.72 -17.11
C TYR A 31 0.28 -1.68 -17.75
N SER A 32 0.17 -2.98 -17.49
CA SER A 32 1.06 -3.98 -18.09
C SER A 32 0.92 -4.08 -19.61
N THR A 33 -0.22 -3.63 -20.16
CA THR A 33 -0.43 -3.54 -21.61
C THR A 33 0.38 -2.40 -22.25
N PHE A 34 0.66 -1.33 -21.50
CA PHE A 34 1.44 -0.18 -21.99
C PHE A 34 2.94 -0.34 -21.74
N TYR A 35 3.30 -0.90 -20.58
CA TYR A 35 4.68 -1.09 -20.19
C TYR A 35 4.88 -2.50 -19.61
N PRO A 36 5.83 -3.28 -20.16
CA PRO A 36 6.04 -4.66 -19.75
C PRO A 36 6.41 -4.73 -18.25
N PRO A 37 5.87 -5.71 -17.49
CA PRO A 37 6.15 -5.86 -16.06
C PRO A 37 7.64 -5.93 -15.73
N ASP A 38 8.42 -6.60 -16.58
CA ASP A 38 9.86 -6.81 -16.38
C ASP A 38 10.65 -5.49 -16.28
N ALA A 39 10.15 -4.42 -16.90
CA ALA A 39 10.77 -3.09 -16.83
C ALA A 39 10.76 -2.51 -15.41
N PHE A 40 9.78 -2.87 -14.59
CA PHE A 40 9.64 -2.37 -13.21
C PHE A 40 10.10 -3.35 -12.15
N PHE A 41 10.16 -4.65 -12.46
CA PHE A 41 10.54 -5.69 -11.49
C PHE A 41 11.92 -5.45 -10.86
N ILE A 42 12.93 -5.27 -11.71
CA ILE A 42 14.33 -5.10 -11.28
C ILE A 42 14.52 -3.79 -10.49
N PRO A 43 14.06 -2.61 -10.98
CA PRO A 43 14.19 -1.37 -10.22
C PRO A 43 13.50 -1.41 -8.84
N VAL A 44 12.32 -2.03 -8.78
CA VAL A 44 11.54 -2.13 -7.53
C VAL A 44 12.31 -2.94 -6.48
N LEU A 45 12.93 -4.07 -6.84
CA LEU A 45 13.70 -4.87 -5.88
C LEU A 45 15.04 -4.24 -5.47
N ILE A 46 15.68 -3.47 -6.37
CA ILE A 46 16.99 -2.86 -6.08
C ILE A 46 16.87 -1.61 -5.20
N LEU A 47 15.77 -0.85 -5.30
CA LEU A 47 15.60 0.41 -4.56
C LEU A 47 15.77 0.28 -3.03
N PRO A 48 15.12 -0.70 -2.35
CA PRO A 48 15.33 -0.93 -0.91
C PRO A 48 16.78 -1.23 -0.55
N LEU A 49 17.49 -1.99 -1.39
CA LEU A 49 18.91 -2.29 -1.20
C LEU A 49 19.77 -1.02 -1.28
N LEU A 50 19.49 -0.13 -2.24
CA LEU A 50 20.17 1.16 -2.34
C LEU A 50 19.94 2.03 -1.11
N PHE A 51 18.71 2.05 -0.57
CA PHE A 51 18.42 2.77 0.67
C PHE A 51 19.13 2.17 1.89
N MET A 52 19.23 0.84 1.96
CA MET A 52 20.02 0.16 2.98
C MET A 52 21.51 0.53 2.90
N LEU A 53 22.10 0.54 1.70
CA LEU A 53 23.50 0.94 1.48
C LEU A 53 23.77 2.39 1.91
N ARG A 54 22.79 3.28 1.72
CA ARG A 54 22.83 4.68 2.18
C ARG A 54 22.56 4.85 3.68
N LYS A 55 22.41 3.75 4.44
CA LYS A 55 22.07 3.74 5.88
C LYS A 55 20.75 4.46 6.21
N THR A 56 19.86 4.56 5.22
CA THR A 56 18.50 5.09 5.34
C THR A 56 17.50 3.94 5.48
N ASN A 57 16.26 4.25 5.86
CA ASN A 57 15.20 3.25 5.96
C ASN A 57 14.99 2.55 4.59
N PRO A 58 15.21 1.22 4.49
CA PRO A 58 14.99 0.46 3.25
C PRO A 58 13.56 0.55 2.72
N PHE A 59 12.57 0.63 3.61
CA PHE A 59 11.16 0.81 3.25
C PHE A 59 10.72 2.26 3.46
N SER A 60 11.32 3.18 2.72
CA SER A 60 10.97 4.61 2.82
C SER A 60 9.54 4.91 2.35
N PHE A 61 9.00 6.06 2.76
CA PHE A 61 7.70 6.54 2.27
C PHE A 61 7.68 6.77 0.74
N ILE A 62 8.82 7.18 0.16
CA ILE A 62 8.96 7.35 -1.29
C ILE A 62 8.78 5.99 -1.98
N TYR A 63 9.44 4.95 -1.45
CA TYR A 63 9.31 3.60 -1.97
C TYR A 63 7.88 3.07 -1.82
N TYR A 64 7.26 3.24 -0.66
CA TYR A 64 5.86 2.90 -0.43
C TYR A 64 4.93 3.59 -1.45
N SER A 65 5.11 4.89 -1.67
CA SER A 65 4.31 5.65 -2.63
C SER A 65 4.47 5.11 -4.06
N LEU A 66 5.68 4.69 -4.44
CA LEU A 66 5.94 4.04 -5.72
C LEU A 66 5.21 2.69 -5.82
N LEU A 67 5.23 1.85 -4.78
CA LEU A 67 4.48 0.59 -4.76
C LEU A 67 2.97 0.82 -4.90
N ILE A 68 2.42 1.82 -4.21
CA ILE A 68 1.00 2.19 -4.33
C ILE A 68 0.68 2.67 -5.74
N LEU A 69 1.57 3.46 -6.36
CA LEU A 69 1.41 3.94 -7.73
C LEU A 69 1.27 2.78 -8.71
N LEU A 70 2.08 1.73 -8.56
CA LEU A 70 1.98 0.51 -9.39
C LEU A 70 0.64 -0.20 -9.25
N CYS A 71 -0.03 -0.08 -8.10
CA CYS A 71 -1.36 -0.63 -7.86
C CYS A 71 -2.50 0.24 -8.42
N THR A 72 -2.26 1.50 -8.79
CA THR A 72 -3.34 2.42 -9.19
C THR A 72 -4.06 2.02 -10.47
N GLY A 73 -3.42 1.27 -11.38
CA GLY A 73 -4.05 0.86 -12.64
C GLY A 73 -5.35 0.09 -12.43
N VAL A 74 -5.37 -0.83 -11.46
CA VAL A 74 -6.58 -1.60 -11.11
C VAL A 74 -7.58 -0.74 -10.31
N LEU A 75 -7.10 0.21 -9.48
CA LEU A 75 -7.98 1.15 -8.79
C LEU A 75 -8.74 2.04 -9.77
N LEU A 76 -8.06 2.55 -10.80
CA LEU A 76 -8.67 3.36 -11.86
C LEU A 76 -9.69 2.55 -12.66
N ALA A 77 -9.38 1.29 -13.00
CA ALA A 77 -10.30 0.40 -13.69
C ALA A 77 -11.61 0.16 -12.91
N ARG A 78 -11.64 0.40 -11.60
CA ARG A 78 -12.85 0.27 -10.76
C ARG A 78 -13.53 1.60 -10.45
N SER A 79 -12.90 2.72 -10.79
CA SER A 79 -13.37 4.06 -10.44
C SER A 79 -14.43 4.54 -11.42
N GLU A 80 -15.63 4.85 -10.92
CA GLU A 80 -16.68 5.49 -11.73
C GLU A 80 -16.24 6.85 -12.25
N THR A 81 -15.50 7.61 -11.43
CA THR A 81 -14.93 8.91 -11.81
C THR A 81 -14.00 8.78 -13.02
N PHE A 82 -13.23 7.70 -13.11
CA PHE A 82 -12.37 7.44 -14.27
C PHE A 82 -13.19 7.25 -15.56
N TYR A 83 -14.27 6.49 -15.51
CA TYR A 83 -15.15 6.31 -16.67
C TYR A 83 -15.95 7.57 -17.03
N ALA A 84 -16.32 8.40 -16.04
CA ALA A 84 -16.92 9.71 -16.31
C ALA A 84 -15.94 10.65 -17.03
N ILE A 85 -14.66 10.62 -16.68
CA ILE A 85 -13.60 11.34 -17.40
C ILE A 85 -13.48 10.81 -18.83
N LEU A 86 -13.45 9.49 -19.03
CA LEU A 86 -13.41 8.90 -20.37
C LEU A 86 -14.61 9.33 -21.23
N ASN A 87 -15.81 9.32 -20.67
CA ASN A 87 -17.00 9.82 -21.37
C ASN A 87 -16.87 11.30 -21.74
N SER A 88 -16.24 12.12 -20.90
CA SER A 88 -15.96 13.53 -21.21
C SER A 88 -14.94 13.67 -22.33
N VAL A 89 -13.89 12.84 -22.34
CA VAL A 89 -12.89 12.79 -23.43
C VAL A 89 -13.55 12.38 -24.75
N TYR A 90 -14.48 11.42 -24.69
CA TYR A 90 -15.28 10.99 -25.83
C TYR A 90 -16.13 12.12 -26.41
N THR A 91 -16.83 12.89 -25.57
CA THR A 91 -17.72 13.98 -26.00
C THR A 91 -16.96 15.19 -26.55
N VAL A 92 -15.74 15.43 -26.08
CA VAL A 92 -14.86 16.52 -26.56
C VAL A 92 -14.23 16.21 -27.93
N GLY A 93 -14.42 15.00 -28.47
CA GLY A 93 -14.02 14.64 -29.84
C GLY A 93 -12.90 13.61 -29.93
N TYR A 94 -12.35 13.15 -28.80
CA TYR A 94 -11.31 12.12 -28.76
C TYR A 94 -11.92 10.71 -28.61
N ARG A 95 -12.78 10.33 -29.55
CA ARG A 95 -13.57 9.09 -29.48
C ARG A 95 -12.69 7.84 -29.47
N ASP A 96 -11.80 7.72 -30.47
CA ASP A 96 -10.92 6.55 -30.62
C ASP A 96 -10.02 6.35 -29.40
N LEU A 97 -9.49 7.44 -28.83
CA LEU A 97 -8.67 7.40 -27.62
C LEU A 97 -9.48 6.90 -26.41
N SER A 98 -10.70 7.42 -26.23
CA SER A 98 -11.57 7.00 -25.13
C SER A 98 -11.99 5.53 -25.27
N GLU A 99 -12.36 5.09 -26.46
CA GLU A 99 -12.73 3.70 -26.73
C GLU A 99 -11.54 2.75 -26.52
N TYR A 100 -10.35 3.15 -26.99
CA TYR A 100 -9.13 2.40 -26.76
C TYR A 100 -8.83 2.26 -25.26
N ILE A 101 -8.80 3.36 -24.49
CA ILE A 101 -8.54 3.30 -23.04
C ILE A 101 -9.62 2.47 -22.34
N ASN A 102 -10.90 2.63 -22.70
CA ASN A 102 -11.97 1.82 -22.14
C ASN A 102 -11.79 0.32 -22.42
N SER A 103 -11.39 -0.07 -23.63
CA SER A 103 -11.15 -1.47 -23.97
C SER A 103 -9.99 -2.09 -23.20
N VAL A 104 -8.94 -1.31 -22.87
CA VAL A 104 -7.81 -1.75 -22.05
C VAL A 104 -8.20 -1.88 -20.56
N PHE A 105 -8.97 -0.93 -20.02
CA PHE A 105 -9.27 -0.90 -18.58
C PHE A 105 -10.50 -1.74 -18.19
N SER A 106 -11.52 -1.85 -19.05
CA SER A 106 -12.78 -2.54 -18.74
C SER A 106 -12.64 -4.02 -18.31
N PRO A 107 -11.70 -4.84 -18.83
CA PRO A 107 -11.55 -6.22 -18.38
C PRO A 107 -11.15 -6.36 -16.90
N TYR A 108 -10.57 -5.31 -16.31
CA TYR A 108 -10.02 -5.32 -14.96
C TYR A 108 -11.00 -4.79 -13.89
N LYS A 109 -12.23 -4.41 -14.27
CA LYS A 109 -13.28 -3.94 -13.35
C LYS A 109 -13.60 -4.91 -12.22
N GLY A 110 -13.52 -6.21 -12.49
CA GLY A 110 -13.80 -7.27 -11.52
C GLY A 110 -12.61 -7.63 -10.61
N THR A 111 -11.41 -7.14 -10.91
CA THR A 111 -10.19 -7.54 -10.19
C THR A 111 -10.12 -6.86 -8.83
N SER A 112 -10.11 -7.65 -7.75
CA SER A 112 -9.93 -7.13 -6.39
C SER A 112 -8.45 -7.18 -6.01
N ILE A 113 -7.89 -6.02 -5.67
CA ILE A 113 -6.51 -5.86 -5.19
C ILE A 113 -6.45 -5.46 -3.71
N PHE A 114 -7.58 -5.58 -3.02
CA PHE A 114 -7.76 -5.08 -1.66
C PHE A 114 -6.77 -5.74 -0.69
N HIS A 115 -6.62 -7.06 -0.77
CA HIS A 115 -5.71 -7.83 0.09
C HIS A 115 -4.26 -7.44 -0.12
N GLN A 116 -3.83 -7.24 -1.37
CA GLN A 116 -2.48 -6.87 -1.73
C GLN A 116 -2.14 -5.46 -1.24
N LEU A 117 -3.05 -4.50 -1.42
CA LEU A 117 -2.90 -3.14 -0.89
C LEU A 117 -2.78 -3.12 0.63
N LEU A 118 -3.59 -3.94 1.31
CA LEU A 118 -3.56 -4.08 2.76
C LEU A 118 -2.21 -4.65 3.20
N LEU A 119 -1.72 -5.72 2.56
CA LEU A 119 -0.40 -6.30 2.85
C LEU A 119 0.75 -5.30 2.64
N ILE A 120 0.75 -4.55 1.53
CA ILE A 120 1.77 -3.52 1.25
C ILE A 120 1.77 -2.46 2.34
N THR A 121 0.57 -1.99 2.72
CA THR A 121 0.41 -0.94 3.74
C THR A 121 0.82 -1.42 5.13
N TRP A 122 0.46 -2.65 5.51
CA TRP A 122 0.88 -3.24 6.77
C TRP A 122 2.38 -3.49 6.84
N ALA A 123 2.98 -4.00 5.77
CA ALA A 123 4.42 -4.20 5.70
C ALA A 123 5.17 -2.86 5.86
N PHE A 124 4.65 -1.79 5.26
CA PHE A 124 5.19 -0.43 5.44
C PHE A 124 5.09 0.03 6.89
N LEU A 125 3.92 -0.09 7.51
CA LEU A 125 3.70 0.34 8.90
C LEU A 125 4.56 -0.43 9.89
N LEU A 126 4.67 -1.76 9.74
CA LEU A 126 5.56 -2.60 10.55
C LEU A 126 7.03 -2.19 10.38
N SER A 127 7.44 -1.88 9.14
CA SER A 127 8.79 -1.40 8.87
C SER A 127 9.06 -0.03 9.52
N GLN A 128 8.12 0.92 9.42
CA GLN A 128 8.24 2.22 10.08
C GLN A 128 8.31 2.08 11.60
N PHE A 129 7.55 1.16 12.18
CA PHE A 129 7.57 0.88 13.60
C PHE A 129 8.94 0.36 14.05
N VAL A 130 9.47 -0.65 13.35
CA VAL A 130 10.79 -1.22 13.64
C VAL A 130 11.89 -0.18 13.47
N TRP A 131 11.88 0.59 12.37
CA TRP A 131 12.90 1.59 12.09
C TRP A 131 12.88 2.76 13.10
N ASN A 132 11.69 3.30 13.38
CA ASN A 132 11.54 4.43 14.29
C ASN A 132 11.81 4.06 15.75
N SER A 133 11.59 2.79 16.14
CA SER A 133 11.93 2.29 17.48
C SER A 133 13.44 2.39 17.77
N ILE A 134 14.28 2.39 16.73
CA ILE A 134 15.74 2.43 16.84
C ILE A 134 16.29 3.84 16.63
N GLU A 135 15.68 4.66 15.76
CA GLU A 135 16.19 6.03 15.49
C GLU A 135 15.85 7.05 16.58
N LYS A 136 14.72 6.90 17.27
CA LYS A 136 14.33 7.81 18.35
C LYS A 136 14.61 7.12 19.69
N ILE A 137 15.57 7.65 20.46
CA ILE A 137 15.93 7.22 21.84
C ILE A 137 14.77 7.47 22.86
N GLY A 138 13.55 7.71 22.37
CA GLY A 138 12.31 7.76 23.14
C GLY A 138 11.21 7.02 22.39
N GLY A 139 11.39 5.71 22.13
CA GLY A 139 10.47 4.87 21.35
C GLY A 139 9.01 4.89 21.81
N ARG A 140 8.76 5.37 23.04
CA ARG A 140 7.44 5.48 23.68
C ARG A 140 6.49 6.49 23.01
N GLU A 141 6.94 7.71 22.71
CA GLU A 141 6.07 8.73 22.09
C GLU A 141 5.74 8.39 20.64
N VAL A 142 6.67 7.72 19.96
CA VAL A 142 6.56 7.36 18.55
C VAL A 142 5.58 6.21 18.36
N PHE A 143 5.66 5.18 19.21
CA PHE A 143 4.69 4.06 19.21
C PHE A 143 3.26 4.54 19.44
N VAL A 144 3.06 5.45 20.40
CA VAL A 144 1.73 5.99 20.70
C VAL A 144 1.20 6.81 19.52
N GLN A 145 2.02 7.69 18.93
CA GLN A 145 1.64 8.47 17.75
C GLN A 145 1.28 7.58 16.55
N TRP A 146 2.09 6.57 16.25
CA TRP A 146 1.80 5.63 15.17
C TRP A 146 0.61 4.73 15.50
N GLY A 147 0.38 4.35 16.76
CA GLY A 147 -0.83 3.65 17.20
C GLY A 147 -2.10 4.50 16.99
N TYR A 148 -2.03 5.81 17.22
CA TYR A 148 -3.11 6.75 16.90
C TYR A 148 -3.34 6.87 15.39
N VAL A 149 -2.29 7.11 14.61
CA VAL A 149 -2.40 7.17 13.14
C VAL A 149 -2.96 5.87 12.58
N PHE A 150 -2.53 4.73 13.13
CA PHE A 150 -3.00 3.40 12.77
C PHE A 150 -4.48 3.21 13.09
N SER A 151 -4.88 3.56 14.32
CA SER A 151 -6.29 3.46 14.76
C SER A 151 -7.21 4.37 13.95
N ILE A 152 -6.77 5.58 13.64
CA ILE A 152 -7.53 6.54 12.83
C ILE A 152 -7.61 6.07 11.37
N SER A 153 -6.52 5.56 10.80
CA SER A 153 -6.52 5.03 9.42
C SER A 153 -7.39 3.78 9.31
N PHE A 154 -7.37 2.92 10.32
CA PHE A 154 -8.24 1.75 10.39
C PHE A 154 -9.72 2.14 10.59
N ALA A 155 -10.01 3.12 11.45
CA ALA A 155 -11.36 3.65 11.61
C ALA A 155 -11.88 4.28 10.32
N LEU A 156 -11.06 5.10 9.64
CA LEU A 156 -11.39 5.65 8.33
C LEU A 156 -11.65 4.52 7.32
N PHE A 157 -10.83 3.47 7.32
CA PHE A 157 -11.03 2.29 6.47
C PHE A 157 -12.35 1.56 6.75
N LEU A 158 -12.76 1.42 8.02
CA LEU A 158 -14.04 0.82 8.40
C LEU A 158 -15.26 1.69 8.06
N ILE A 159 -15.08 3.01 8.09
CA ILE A 159 -16.16 3.96 7.84
C ILE A 159 -16.26 4.31 6.34
N TYR A 160 -15.19 4.13 5.56
CA TYR A 160 -15.10 4.55 4.16
C TYR A 160 -16.22 3.99 3.26
N PRO A 161 -16.64 2.71 3.37
CA PRO A 161 -17.78 2.19 2.61
C PRO A 161 -19.11 2.83 2.96
N TYR A 162 -19.30 3.28 4.20
CA TYR A 162 -20.52 3.97 4.62
C TYR A 162 -20.68 5.34 3.94
N PHE A 163 -19.57 6.02 3.60
CA PHE A 163 -19.61 7.30 2.88
C PHE A 163 -19.69 7.15 1.36
N THR A 164 -19.23 6.02 0.83
CA THR A 164 -19.13 5.79 -0.62
C THR A 164 -20.29 4.96 -1.18
N GLY A 165 -21.19 4.48 -0.33
CA GLY A 165 -22.34 3.65 -0.74
C GLY A 165 -21.93 2.28 -1.29
N ILE A 166 -20.66 1.90 -1.16
CA ILE A 166 -20.15 0.61 -1.60
C ILE A 166 -20.63 -0.43 -0.59
N VAL A 167 -21.46 -1.38 -1.02
CA VAL A 167 -21.83 -2.55 -0.22
C VAL A 167 -20.59 -3.46 -0.13
N VAL A 168 -19.71 -3.15 0.82
CA VAL A 168 -18.56 -3.99 1.15
C VAL A 168 -19.04 -5.02 2.17
N PHE A 169 -19.16 -6.28 1.73
CA PHE A 169 -19.13 -7.39 2.68
C PHE A 169 -17.71 -7.48 3.20
N TYR A 170 -17.46 -6.85 4.35
CA TYR A 170 -16.21 -7.07 5.06
C TYR A 170 -16.15 -8.54 5.44
N ASP A 171 -15.11 -9.23 4.99
CA ASP A 171 -14.83 -10.57 5.47
C ASP A 171 -14.57 -10.45 6.98
N TYR A 172 -15.48 -11.01 7.79
CA TYR A 172 -15.41 -10.94 9.26
C TYR A 172 -14.00 -11.26 9.81
N PRO A 173 -13.25 -12.24 9.27
CA PRO A 173 -11.88 -12.52 9.72
C PRO A 173 -10.91 -11.33 9.60
N LEU A 174 -11.02 -10.51 8.54
CA LEU A 174 -10.17 -9.33 8.32
C LEU A 174 -10.51 -8.21 9.30
N LEU A 175 -11.78 -8.05 9.63
CA LEU A 175 -12.25 -7.13 10.66
C LEU A 175 -11.67 -7.49 12.03
N PHE A 176 -11.74 -8.77 12.41
CA PHE A 176 -11.16 -9.28 13.65
C PHE A 176 -9.63 -9.17 13.67
N MET A 177 -8.95 -9.44 12.55
CA MET A 177 -7.50 -9.24 12.45
C MET A 177 -7.11 -7.76 12.55
N GLY A 178 -7.88 -6.85 11.95
CA GLY A 178 -7.64 -5.42 12.04
C GLY A 178 -7.84 -4.88 13.46
N VAL A 179 -8.96 -5.21 14.10
CA VAL A 179 -9.23 -4.87 15.51
C VAL A 179 -8.20 -5.49 16.44
N GLY A 180 -7.86 -6.77 16.22
CA GLY A 180 -6.83 -7.48 16.98
C GLY A 180 -5.47 -6.80 16.83
N GLY A 181 -5.10 -6.38 15.62
CA GLY A 181 -3.88 -5.62 15.35
C GLY A 181 -3.83 -4.29 16.11
N VAL A 182 -4.92 -3.52 16.11
CA VAL A 182 -5.02 -2.27 16.88
C VAL A 182 -4.83 -2.55 18.38
N ILE A 183 -5.56 -3.53 18.93
CA ILE A 183 -5.52 -3.88 20.35
C ILE A 183 -4.12 -4.36 20.74
N PHE A 184 -3.49 -5.21 19.93
CA PHE A 184 -2.17 -5.74 20.22
C PHE A 184 -1.10 -4.63 20.20
N LEU A 185 -1.20 -3.70 19.26
CA LEU A 185 -0.27 -2.57 19.12
C LEU A 185 -0.44 -1.58 20.29
N LEU A 186 -1.67 -1.31 20.72
CA LEU A 186 -1.95 -0.50 21.91
C LEU A 186 -1.53 -1.19 23.21
N ALA A 187 -1.76 -2.51 23.33
CA ALA A 187 -1.35 -3.29 24.50
C ALA A 187 0.18 -3.38 24.60
N ALA A 188 0.88 -3.58 23.48
CA ALA A 188 2.34 -3.52 23.42
C ALA A 188 2.85 -2.12 23.81
N ALA A 189 2.22 -1.06 23.30
CA ALA A 189 2.55 0.31 23.69
C ALA A 189 2.33 0.57 25.19
N PHE A 190 1.24 0.04 25.78
CA PHE A 190 0.96 0.15 27.21
C PHE A 190 1.97 -0.62 28.08
N LEU A 191 2.31 -1.86 27.71
CA LEU A 191 3.29 -2.68 28.44
C LEU A 191 4.68 -2.07 28.41
N LEU A 192 5.09 -1.50 27.27
CA LEU A 192 6.36 -0.78 27.13
C LEU A 192 6.37 0.60 27.83
N SER A 193 5.21 1.06 28.31
CA SER A 193 5.05 2.34 29.01
C SER A 193 5.21 2.23 30.54
N ARG A 194 5.26 1.00 31.08
CA ARG A 194 5.61 0.71 32.47
C ARG A 194 7.08 0.33 32.58
#